data_AF-A0A351KRT4-F1
#
_entry.id   AF-A0A351KRT4-F1
#
_cell.length_a   1.000
_cell.length_b   1.000
_cell.length_c   1.000
_cell.angle_alpha   90.00
_cell.angle_beta   90.00
_cell.angle_gamma   90.00
#
_symmetry.space_group_name_H-M   'P 1'
#
loop_
_entity.id
_entity.type
_entity.pdbx_description
1 polymer ?
#
loop_
_entity_poly.entity_id
_entity_poly.type
_entity_poly.pdbx_seq_one_letter_code
_entity_poly.pdbx_strand_id
1 'polypeptide(L)'
;HPKWLTATVLERFMPILPGFILSLGLTACVSLGAWLLRSPRLAMAGFLVFPLLFLTLNFESVSRHAGIKSARPIFEQLPSTLPVDTEFACLACMPHGLPFYLGRELTVFTEDGRELTSNYVLFSIKTGKPWSERLVPLDRYPGYLAERRHPIFLMARTERMKEVTAWASGREIVLLPGDYIGVLLERRER
;
A
#
# COMPACT_ATOMS: atom_id res chain seq x y z
N HIS A 1 29.87 -2.36 -10.49
CA HIS A 1 29.20 -1.56 -9.45
C HIS A 1 27.78 -2.09 -9.23
N PRO A 2 27.39 -2.43 -8.00
CA PRO A 2 26.06 -2.97 -7.73
C PRO A 2 25.00 -1.88 -7.97
N LYS A 3 24.05 -2.13 -8.89
CA LYS A 3 23.00 -1.17 -9.29
C LYS A 3 21.94 -0.89 -8.21
N TRP A 4 22.08 -1.45 -7.00
CA TRP A 4 21.10 -1.32 -5.91
C TRP A 4 21.43 -0.19 -4.91
N LEU A 5 22.63 0.40 -4.97
CA LEU A 5 23.01 1.59 -4.22
C LEU A 5 22.82 2.84 -5.10
N THR A 6 21.59 3.12 -5.49
CA THR A 6 21.25 4.42 -6.08
C THR A 6 21.05 5.45 -4.97
N ALA A 7 21.34 6.73 -5.24
CA ALA A 7 21.13 7.82 -4.26
C ALA A 7 19.70 7.83 -3.69
N THR A 8 18.72 7.47 -4.51
CA THR A 8 17.31 7.33 -4.14
C THR A 8 17.03 6.26 -3.08
N VAL A 9 17.79 5.15 -3.09
CA VAL A 9 17.67 4.10 -2.08
C VAL A 9 18.27 4.59 -0.76
N LEU A 10 19.43 5.26 -0.82
CA LEU A 10 20.10 5.78 0.36
C LEU A 10 19.25 6.85 1.07
N GLU A 11 18.69 7.80 0.31
CA GLU A 11 17.77 8.83 0.84
C GLU A 11 16.56 8.21 1.54
N ARG A 12 16.05 7.08 1.05
CA ARG A 12 14.91 6.37 1.66
C ARG A 12 15.25 5.77 3.03
N PHE A 13 16.51 5.39 3.26
CA PHE A 13 16.98 4.80 4.52
C PHE A 13 17.62 5.80 5.49
N MET A 14 17.96 7.02 5.03
CA MET A 14 18.52 8.10 5.85
C MET A 14 17.77 8.35 7.16
N PRO A 15 16.42 8.32 7.22
CA PRO A 15 15.70 8.51 8.48
C PRO A 15 15.89 7.37 9.50
N ILE A 16 16.19 6.15 9.02
CA ILE A 16 16.30 4.93 9.82
C ILE A 16 17.75 4.71 10.29
N LEU A 17 18.71 5.20 9.50
CA LEU A 17 20.15 5.03 9.72
C LEU A 17 20.63 5.42 11.13
N PRO A 18 20.24 6.58 11.70
CA PRO A 18 20.71 6.98 13.04
C PRO A 18 20.28 6.02 14.14
N GLY A 19 19.00 5.63 14.17
CA GLY A 19 18.46 4.69 15.16
C GLY A 19 19.07 3.30 15.00
N PHE A 20 19.28 2.87 13.75
CA PHE A 20 19.93 1.61 13.45
C PHE A 20 21.39 1.58 13.90
N ILE A 21 22.18 2.60 13.56
CA ILE A 21 23.59 2.73 13.98
C ILE A 21 23.69 2.76 15.51
N LEU A 22 22.81 3.51 16.18
CA LEU A 22 22.79 3.57 17.64
C LEU A 22 22.48 2.20 18.26
N SER A 23 21.48 1.49 17.73
CA SER A 23 21.12 0.15 18.20
C SER A 23 22.25 -0.86 18.03
N LEU A 24 22.96 -0.81 16.89
CA LEU A 24 24.14 -1.64 16.63
C LEU A 24 25.31 -1.26 17.53
N GLY A 25 25.58 0.03 17.70
CA GLY A 25 26.66 0.53 18.55
C GLY A 25 26.49 0.11 20.01
N LEU A 26 25.29 0.27 20.57
CA LEU A 26 24.99 -0.16 21.94
C LEU A 26 25.08 -1.68 22.10
N THR A 27 24.55 -2.44 21.13
CA THR A 27 24.67 -3.91 21.12
C THR A 27 26.14 -4.34 21.06
N ALA A 28 26.95 -3.69 20.22
CA ALA A 28 28.37 -3.97 20.08
C ALA A 28 29.13 -3.68 21.38
N CYS A 29 28.84 -2.56 22.06
CA CYS A 29 29.44 -2.23 23.36
C CYS A 29 29.11 -3.28 24.43
N VAL A 30 27.84 -3.71 24.54
CA VAL A 30 27.42 -4.74 25.49
C VAL A 30 28.07 -6.08 25.18
N SER A 31 28.14 -6.45 23.90
CA SER A 31 28.77 -7.69 23.44
C SER A 31 30.29 -7.69 23.67
N LEU A 32 30.95 -6.56 23.44
CA LEU A 32 32.38 -6.38 23.71
C LEU A 32 32.66 -6.44 25.22
N GLY A 33 31.82 -5.80 26.04
CA GLY A 33 31.89 -5.90 27.50
C GLY A 33 31.69 -7.33 28.00
N ALA A 34 30.76 -8.07 27.40
CA ALA A 34 30.54 -9.49 27.71
C ALA A 34 31.78 -10.35 27.42
N TRP A 35 32.44 -10.08 26.29
CA TRP A 35 33.66 -10.77 25.88
C TRP A 35 34.82 -10.47 26.84
N LEU A 36 35.05 -9.20 27.17
CA LEU A 36 36.13 -8.77 28.06
C LEU A 36 35.94 -9.29 29.49
N LEU A 37 34.71 -9.24 30.01
CA LEU A 37 34.38 -9.67 31.36
C LEU A 37 34.09 -11.18 31.48
N ARG A 38 34.12 -11.92 30.35
CA ARG A 38 33.81 -13.35 30.25
C ARG A 38 32.52 -13.76 30.96
N SER A 39 31.50 -12.91 30.90
CA SER A 39 30.26 -13.09 31.65
C SER A 39 29.14 -13.59 30.73
N PRO A 40 28.61 -14.81 30.93
CA PRO A 40 27.51 -15.34 30.12
C PRO A 40 26.21 -14.54 30.32
N ARG A 41 26.04 -13.89 31.48
CA ARG A 41 24.89 -13.00 31.74
C ARG A 41 24.92 -11.77 30.83
N LEU A 42 26.10 -11.19 30.60
CA LEU A 42 26.26 -10.05 29.69
C LEU A 42 26.11 -10.47 28.23
N ALA A 43 26.53 -11.68 27.86
CA ALA A 43 26.31 -12.21 26.52
C ALA A 43 24.81 -12.37 26.22
N MET A 44 24.05 -12.90 27.17
CA MET A 44 22.58 -12.97 27.07
C MET A 44 21.95 -11.58 27.00
N ALA A 45 22.43 -10.63 27.81
CA ALA A 45 21.97 -9.25 27.75
C ALA A 45 22.23 -8.62 26.37
N GLY A 46 23.42 -8.81 25.79
CA GLY A 46 23.74 -8.32 24.44
C GLY A 46 22.80 -8.87 23.37
N PHE A 47 22.48 -10.16 23.45
CA PHE A 47 21.52 -10.80 22.53
C PHE A 47 20.11 -10.21 22.64
N LEU A 48 19.64 -9.89 23.85
CA LEU A 48 18.30 -9.30 24.07
C LEU A 48 18.24 -7.80 23.82
N VAL A 49 19.35 -7.09 24.05
CA VAL A 49 19.45 -5.63 23.85
C VAL A 49 19.25 -5.27 22.39
N PHE A 50 19.74 -6.08 21.44
CA PHE A 50 19.56 -5.80 20.02
C PHE A 50 18.09 -5.73 19.57
N PRO A 51 17.26 -6.80 19.70
CA PRO A 51 15.86 -6.73 19.27
C PRO A 51 15.06 -5.69 20.06
N LEU A 52 15.39 -5.46 21.33
CA LEU A 52 14.73 -4.46 22.17
C LEU A 52 15.03 -3.02 21.69
N LEU A 53 16.30 -2.69 21.47
CA LEU A 53 16.70 -1.37 20.97
C LEU A 53 16.27 -1.16 19.51
N PHE A 54 16.34 -2.22 18.69
CA PHE A 54 15.87 -2.16 17.32
C PHE A 54 14.38 -1.81 17.28
N LEU A 55 13.54 -2.52 18.04
CA LEU A 55 12.10 -2.26 18.08
C LEU A 55 11.76 -0.92 18.72
N THR A 56 12.44 -0.49 19.79
CA THR A 56 12.10 0.77 20.47
C THR A 56 12.58 2.01 19.72
N LEU A 57 13.83 2.02 19.25
CA LEU A 57 14.42 3.18 18.57
C LEU A 57 13.99 3.30 17.11
N ASN A 58 13.59 2.19 16.48
CA ASN A 58 13.18 2.19 15.07
C ASN A 58 11.68 1.93 14.89
N PHE A 59 10.89 1.92 15.98
CA PHE A 59 9.46 1.60 15.92
C PHE A 59 8.70 2.42 14.88
N GLU A 60 8.89 3.74 14.89
CA GLU A 60 8.20 4.67 13.99
C GLU A 60 8.59 4.44 12.52
N SER A 61 9.85 4.09 12.27
CA SER A 61 10.35 3.79 10.94
C SER A 61 9.81 2.44 10.43
N VAL A 62 9.81 1.43 11.29
CA VAL A 62 9.24 0.10 11.01
C VAL A 62 7.74 0.19 10.79
N SER A 63 7.03 0.97 11.62
CA SER A 63 5.59 1.18 11.51
C SER A 63 5.22 1.97 10.26
N ARG A 64 6.00 3.01 9.90
CA ARG A 64 5.84 3.72 8.62
C ARG A 64 6.05 2.77 7.45
N HIS A 65 7.08 1.92 7.47
CA HIS A 65 7.32 0.97 6.39
C HIS A 65 6.23 -0.11 6.29
N ALA A 66 5.73 -0.61 7.43
CA ALA A 66 4.59 -1.51 7.47
C ALA A 66 3.31 -0.82 6.96
N GLY A 67 3.12 0.46 7.30
CA GLY A 67 2.00 1.29 6.86
C GLY A 67 1.99 1.52 5.35
N ILE A 68 3.16 1.60 4.69
CA ILE A 68 3.28 1.73 3.22
C ILE A 68 2.63 0.55 2.48
N LYS A 69 2.58 -0.64 3.09
CA LYS A 69 1.90 -1.80 2.49
C LYS A 69 0.43 -1.93 2.88
N SER A 70 -0.05 -1.16 3.86
CA SER A 70 -1.44 -1.20 4.30
C SER A 70 -2.24 -0.13 3.58
N ALA A 71 -3.44 -0.48 3.11
CA ALA A 71 -4.40 0.51 2.62
C ALA A 71 -5.12 1.29 3.74
N ARG A 72 -4.72 1.12 5.01
CA ARG A 72 -5.33 1.83 6.14
C ARG A 72 -5.27 3.35 6.02
N PRO A 73 -4.13 3.99 5.66
CA PRO A 73 -4.09 5.45 5.49
C PRO A 73 -4.99 5.94 4.35
N ILE A 74 -5.18 5.11 3.30
CA ILE A 74 -6.13 5.41 2.22
C ILE A 74 -7.55 5.41 2.79
N PHE A 75 -7.92 4.36 3.53
CA PHE A 75 -9.24 4.25 4.16
C PHE A 75 -9.53 5.41 5.11
N GLU A 76 -8.58 5.80 5.95
CA GLU A 76 -8.72 6.91 6.91
C GLU A 76 -8.88 8.28 6.24
N GLN A 77 -8.46 8.43 4.97
CA GLN A 77 -8.57 9.65 4.18
C GLN A 77 -9.71 9.61 3.14
N LEU A 78 -10.51 8.54 3.12
CA LEU A 78 -11.70 8.52 2.28
C LEU A 78 -12.69 9.60 2.74
N PRO A 79 -13.35 10.31 1.82
CA PRO A 79 -14.36 11.30 2.20
C PRO A 79 -15.47 10.66 3.03
N SER A 80 -15.76 11.24 4.21
CA SER A 80 -16.86 10.77 5.07
C SER A 80 -18.25 11.03 4.48
N THR A 81 -18.33 11.85 3.42
CA THR A 81 -19.54 12.23 2.70
C THR A 81 -19.94 11.24 1.60
N LEU A 82 -19.21 10.13 1.41
CA LEU A 82 -19.53 9.14 0.38
C LEU A 82 -20.90 8.50 0.64
N PRO A 83 -21.79 8.43 -0.37
CA PRO A 83 -23.05 7.69 -0.28
C PRO A 83 -22.84 6.22 0.12
N VAL A 84 -23.75 5.66 0.91
CA VAL A 84 -23.67 4.26 1.37
C VAL A 84 -23.71 3.26 0.20
N ASP A 85 -24.40 3.60 -0.88
CA ASP A 85 -24.49 2.78 -2.11
C ASP A 85 -23.27 2.94 -3.04
N THR A 86 -22.25 3.72 -2.65
CA THR A 86 -21.06 3.95 -3.49
C THR A 86 -20.30 2.65 -3.72
N GLU A 87 -20.11 2.27 -4.98
CA GLU A 87 -19.19 1.20 -5.34
C GLU A 87 -17.76 1.73 -5.32
N PHE A 88 -16.82 0.95 -4.78
CA PHE A 88 -15.41 1.27 -4.90
C PHE A 88 -14.84 0.57 -6.13
N ALA A 89 -14.17 1.32 -6.99
CA ALA A 89 -13.53 0.78 -8.18
C ALA A 89 -12.07 1.27 -8.28
N CYS A 90 -11.18 0.44 -8.81
CA CYS A 90 -9.76 0.77 -8.99
C CYS A 90 -9.32 0.55 -10.44
N LEU A 91 -8.69 1.56 -11.04
CA LEU A 91 -8.19 1.53 -12.40
C LEU A 91 -6.73 1.06 -12.44
N ALA A 92 -6.51 -0.18 -12.90
CA ALA A 92 -5.20 -0.84 -12.94
C ALA A 92 -4.45 -0.72 -11.60
N CYS A 93 -5.20 -0.87 -10.51
CA CYS A 93 -4.67 -0.80 -9.15
C CYS A 93 -5.44 -1.69 -8.19
N MET A 94 -4.82 -2.03 -7.05
CA MET A 94 -5.50 -2.63 -5.91
C MET A 94 -4.69 -2.35 -4.64
N PRO A 95 -5.06 -1.34 -3.83
CA PRO A 95 -4.37 -1.10 -2.57
C PRO A 95 -4.56 -2.30 -1.63
N HIS A 96 -3.44 -2.85 -1.13
CA HIS A 96 -3.46 -4.09 -0.37
C HIS A 96 -4.25 -3.96 0.93
N GLY A 97 -5.22 -4.86 1.10
CA GLY A 97 -6.09 -4.88 2.28
C GLY A 97 -7.18 -3.82 2.26
N LEU A 98 -7.34 -3.00 1.21
CA LEU A 98 -8.41 -2.01 1.16
C LEU A 98 -9.82 -2.63 1.27
N PRO A 99 -10.15 -3.74 0.56
CA PRO A 99 -11.45 -4.37 0.73
C PRO A 99 -11.73 -4.81 2.17
N PHE A 100 -10.70 -5.20 2.91
CA PHE A 100 -10.81 -5.59 4.32
C PHE A 100 -11.19 -4.40 5.21
N TYR A 101 -10.55 -3.24 5.02
CA TYR A 101 -10.89 -2.03 5.79
C TYR A 101 -12.24 -1.43 5.40
N LEU A 102 -12.60 -1.50 4.11
CA LEU A 102 -13.89 -1.05 3.61
C LEU A 102 -15.05 -1.92 4.10
N GLY A 103 -14.80 -3.19 4.44
CA GLY A 103 -15.85 -4.19 4.68
C GLY A 103 -16.71 -4.46 3.44
N ARG A 104 -16.20 -4.11 2.25
CA ARG A 104 -16.91 -4.15 0.97
C ARG A 104 -15.98 -4.60 -0.14
N GLU A 105 -16.57 -5.18 -1.18
CA GLU A 105 -15.83 -5.59 -2.37
C GLU A 105 -15.35 -4.38 -3.18
N LEU A 106 -14.24 -4.56 -3.87
CA LEU A 106 -13.63 -3.58 -4.77
C LEU A 106 -13.70 -4.11 -6.19
N THR A 107 -14.25 -3.33 -7.11
CA THR A 107 -14.17 -3.62 -8.54
C THR A 107 -12.79 -3.22 -9.05
N VAL A 108 -12.09 -4.12 -9.74
CA VAL A 108 -10.74 -3.85 -10.27
C VAL A 108 -10.79 -3.93 -11.79
N PHE A 109 -10.44 -2.82 -12.44
CA PHE A 109 -10.20 -2.77 -13.87
C PHE A 109 -8.76 -3.21 -14.14
N THR A 110 -8.58 -4.31 -14.86
CA THR A 110 -7.26 -4.92 -15.03
C THR A 110 -7.07 -5.51 -16.43
N GLU A 111 -5.82 -5.50 -16.91
CA GLU A 111 -5.45 -6.18 -18.16
C GLU A 111 -5.30 -7.69 -17.96
N ASP A 112 -4.65 -8.10 -16.86
CA ASP A 112 -4.27 -9.51 -16.64
C ASP A 112 -4.31 -9.97 -15.18
N GLY A 113 -4.81 -9.12 -14.28
CA GLY A 113 -4.98 -9.37 -12.86
C GLY A 113 -3.73 -9.18 -12.01
N ARG A 114 -2.61 -8.67 -12.54
CA ARG A 114 -1.34 -8.49 -11.79
C ARG A 114 -1.45 -7.66 -10.51
N GLU A 115 -2.47 -6.83 -10.41
CA GLU A 115 -2.78 -6.03 -9.23
C GLU A 115 -3.23 -6.92 -8.06
N LEU A 116 -3.75 -8.11 -8.36
CA LEU A 116 -4.17 -9.11 -7.40
C LEU A 116 -2.93 -9.91 -6.97
N THR A 117 -2.46 -9.69 -5.74
CA THR A 117 -1.30 -10.41 -5.18
C THR A 117 -1.54 -11.89 -4.90
N SER A 118 -2.74 -12.40 -5.19
CA SER A 118 -3.11 -13.80 -4.99
C SER A 118 -2.78 -14.65 -6.22
N ASN A 119 -1.80 -15.55 -6.07
CA ASN A 119 -1.40 -16.51 -7.10
C ASN A 119 -2.58 -17.34 -7.65
N TYR A 120 -3.58 -17.64 -6.82
CA TYR A 120 -4.75 -18.40 -7.24
C TYR A 120 -5.62 -17.63 -8.25
N VAL A 121 -5.78 -16.33 -8.06
CA VAL A 121 -6.60 -15.51 -8.97
C VAL A 121 -5.88 -15.34 -10.30
N LEU A 122 -4.57 -15.07 -10.26
CA LEU A 122 -3.72 -15.02 -11.46
C LEU A 122 -3.77 -16.33 -12.26
N PHE A 123 -3.70 -17.46 -11.58
CA PHE A 123 -3.82 -18.77 -12.22
C PHE A 123 -5.20 -18.97 -12.84
N SER A 124 -6.27 -18.62 -12.11
CA SER A 124 -7.65 -18.77 -12.59
C SER A 124 -7.90 -17.96 -13.87
N ILE A 125 -7.44 -16.72 -13.92
CA ILE A 125 -7.51 -15.85 -15.12
C ILE A 125 -6.76 -16.49 -16.29
N LYS A 126 -5.52 -16.95 -16.07
CA LYS A 126 -4.71 -17.58 -17.13
C LYS A 126 -5.30 -18.88 -17.68
N THR A 127 -6.04 -19.63 -16.86
CA THR A 127 -6.68 -20.88 -17.26
C THR A 127 -8.04 -20.71 -17.97
N GLY A 128 -8.45 -19.47 -18.25
CA GLY A 128 -9.68 -19.19 -19.00
C GLY A 128 -10.97 -19.42 -18.20
N LYS A 129 -10.88 -19.46 -16.86
CA LYS A 129 -12.08 -19.46 -16.02
C LYS A 129 -12.82 -18.12 -16.18
N PRO A 130 -14.15 -18.11 -16.05
CA PRO A 130 -14.93 -16.88 -16.11
C PRO A 130 -14.42 -15.89 -15.05
N TRP A 131 -14.27 -14.64 -15.48
CA TRP A 131 -13.83 -13.55 -14.61
C TRP A 131 -14.88 -13.32 -13.52
N SER A 132 -14.43 -12.96 -12.32
CA SER A 132 -15.34 -12.48 -11.28
C SER A 132 -16.06 -11.23 -11.79
N GLU A 133 -17.33 -11.03 -11.40
CA GLU A 133 -18.08 -9.80 -11.74
C GLU A 133 -17.35 -8.52 -11.28
N ARG A 134 -16.50 -8.63 -10.25
CA ARG A 134 -15.66 -7.54 -9.72
C ARG A 134 -14.34 -7.38 -10.44
N LEU A 135 -14.01 -8.24 -11.40
CA LEU A 135 -12.83 -8.13 -12.24
C LEU A 135 -13.30 -7.75 -13.64
N VAL A 136 -13.05 -6.51 -14.02
CA VAL A 136 -13.48 -5.98 -15.31
C VAL A 136 -12.24 -5.81 -16.19
N PRO A 137 -12.22 -6.38 -17.41
CA PRO A 137 -11.14 -6.14 -18.36
C PRO A 137 -10.93 -4.64 -18.59
N LEU A 138 -9.67 -4.20 -18.62
CA LEU A 138 -9.34 -2.79 -18.73
C LEU A 138 -9.95 -2.17 -20.00
N ASP A 139 -9.95 -2.85 -21.13
CA ASP A 139 -10.59 -2.37 -22.37
C ASP A 139 -12.11 -2.10 -22.23
N ARG A 140 -12.79 -2.73 -21.26
CA ARG A 140 -14.23 -2.56 -21.00
C ARG A 140 -14.55 -1.51 -19.94
N TYR A 141 -13.55 -1.00 -19.22
CA TYR A 141 -13.80 -0.02 -18.15
C TYR A 141 -14.59 1.22 -18.62
N PRO A 142 -14.37 1.80 -19.82
CA PRO A 142 -15.10 2.98 -20.24
C PRO A 142 -16.60 2.73 -20.39
N GLY A 143 -16.98 1.58 -20.97
CA GLY A 143 -18.38 1.16 -21.09
C GLY A 143 -19.02 0.92 -19.73
N TYR A 144 -18.29 0.22 -18.84
CA TYR A 144 -18.73 -0.02 -17.46
C TYR A 144 -19.04 1.29 -16.71
N LEU A 145 -18.13 2.27 -16.77
CA LEU A 145 -18.32 3.57 -16.14
C LEU A 145 -19.44 4.38 -16.82
N ALA A 146 -19.63 4.24 -18.13
CA ALA A 146 -20.67 4.95 -18.86
C ALA A 146 -22.09 4.44 -18.53
N GLU A 147 -22.24 3.14 -18.31
CA GLU A 147 -23.51 2.44 -18.06
C GLU A 147 -23.95 2.44 -16.58
N ARG A 148 -23.08 2.89 -15.67
CA ARG A 148 -23.32 2.89 -14.22
C ARG A 148 -24.63 3.57 -13.84
N ARG A 149 -25.33 3.01 -12.84
CA ARG A 149 -26.59 3.54 -12.29
C ARG A 149 -26.49 3.95 -10.82
N HIS A 150 -25.29 3.87 -10.25
CA HIS A 150 -24.98 4.12 -8.86
C HIS A 150 -23.67 4.92 -8.77
N PRO A 151 -23.41 5.58 -7.62
CA PRO A 151 -22.15 6.29 -7.44
C PRO A 151 -20.97 5.32 -7.41
N ILE A 152 -19.85 5.71 -8.01
CA ILE A 152 -18.60 4.96 -8.02
C ILE A 152 -17.49 5.86 -7.48
N PHE A 153 -16.79 5.44 -6.43
CA PHE A 153 -15.53 6.05 -6.04
C PHE A 153 -14.41 5.39 -6.84
N LEU A 154 -13.95 6.08 -7.89
CA LEU A 154 -12.92 5.60 -8.79
C LEU A 154 -11.54 5.99 -8.25
N MET A 155 -10.72 4.99 -7.95
CA MET A 155 -9.33 5.16 -7.53
C MET A 155 -8.37 4.78 -8.64
N ALA A 156 -7.21 5.44 -8.68
CA ALA A 156 -6.09 5.07 -9.55
C ALA A 156 -4.76 5.46 -8.90
N ARG A 157 -3.64 5.05 -9.50
CA ARG A 157 -2.34 5.65 -9.23
C ARG A 157 -2.25 7.03 -9.89
N THR A 158 -1.44 7.93 -9.33
CA THR A 158 -1.16 9.27 -9.87
C THR A 158 -0.65 9.24 -11.33
N GLU A 159 0.04 8.17 -11.74
CA GLU A 159 0.46 7.94 -13.13
C GLU A 159 -0.71 7.94 -14.13
N ARG A 160 -1.91 7.53 -13.69
CA ARG A 160 -3.15 7.51 -14.47
C ARG A 160 -4.05 8.73 -14.24
N MET A 161 -3.50 9.81 -13.68
CA MET A 161 -4.25 11.05 -13.41
C MET A 161 -5.08 11.51 -14.61
N LYS A 162 -4.49 11.52 -15.82
CA LYS A 162 -5.20 11.96 -17.04
C LYS A 162 -6.49 11.17 -17.30
N GLU A 163 -6.46 9.86 -17.08
CA GLU A 163 -7.62 9.00 -17.28
C GLU A 163 -8.70 9.29 -16.22
N VAL A 164 -8.31 9.47 -14.96
CA VAL A 164 -9.24 9.80 -13.87
C VAL A 164 -9.85 11.19 -14.07
N THR A 165 -9.05 12.18 -14.45
CA THR A 165 -9.53 13.55 -14.72
C THR A 165 -10.51 13.60 -15.87
N ALA A 166 -10.34 12.76 -16.90
CA ALA A 166 -11.31 12.67 -18.01
C ALA A 166 -12.71 12.24 -17.54
N TRP A 167 -12.80 11.44 -16.47
CA TRP A 167 -14.08 11.04 -15.86
C TRP A 167 -14.57 11.97 -14.75
N ALA A 168 -13.68 12.78 -14.19
CA ALA A 168 -14.01 13.68 -13.09
C ALA A 168 -15.01 14.77 -13.50
N SER A 169 -15.06 15.18 -14.78
CA SER A 169 -15.98 16.22 -15.28
C SER A 169 -16.00 17.51 -14.43
N GLY A 170 -14.83 17.94 -13.94
CA GLY A 170 -14.68 19.12 -13.06
C GLY A 170 -14.90 18.84 -11.57
N ARG A 171 -15.12 17.59 -11.17
CA ARG A 171 -15.19 17.19 -9.76
C ARG A 171 -13.82 17.17 -9.11
N GLU A 172 -13.82 17.33 -7.79
CA GLU A 172 -12.63 17.31 -6.96
C GLU A 172 -11.96 15.94 -7.00
N ILE A 173 -10.67 15.94 -7.31
CA ILE A 173 -9.81 14.76 -7.22
C ILE A 173 -9.13 14.80 -5.86
N VAL A 174 -9.37 13.76 -5.06
CA VAL A 174 -8.78 13.60 -3.74
C VAL A 174 -7.43 12.91 -3.89
N LEU A 175 -6.37 13.53 -3.36
CA LEU A 175 -5.07 12.89 -3.23
C LEU A 175 -5.09 11.93 -2.04
N LEU A 176 -4.71 10.68 -2.28
CA LEU A 176 -4.68 9.62 -1.27
C LEU A 176 -3.23 9.19 -1.01
N PRO A 177 -2.91 8.63 0.17
CA PRO A 177 -1.55 8.23 0.52
C PRO A 177 -1.03 7.14 -0.41
N GLY A 178 0.29 7.13 -0.68
CA GLY A 178 0.93 6.08 -1.47
C GLY A 178 0.75 6.24 -2.99
N ASP A 179 0.72 7.49 -3.47
CA ASP A 179 0.57 7.86 -4.88
C ASP A 179 -0.77 7.42 -5.49
N TYR A 180 -1.81 7.44 -4.67
CA TYR A 180 -3.18 7.17 -5.10
C TYR A 180 -3.96 8.47 -5.28
N ILE A 181 -4.95 8.40 -6.14
CA ILE A 181 -5.94 9.46 -6.35
C ILE A 181 -7.32 8.83 -6.38
N GLY A 182 -8.33 9.58 -5.95
CA GLY A 182 -9.72 9.16 -5.95
C GLY A 182 -10.63 10.25 -6.49
N VAL A 183 -11.70 9.86 -7.17
CA VAL A 183 -12.78 10.77 -7.56
C VAL A 183 -14.13 10.10 -7.33
N LEU A 184 -15.08 10.85 -6.76
CA LEU A 184 -16.46 10.40 -6.69
C LEU A 184 -17.17 10.64 -8.02
N LEU A 185 -17.56 9.55 -8.67
CA LEU A 185 -18.42 9.57 -9.83
C LEU A 185 -19.86 9.40 -9.36
N GLU A 186 -20.62 10.49 -9.21
CA GLU A 186 -22.02 10.40 -8.79
C GLU A 186 -22.88 9.59 -9.78
N ARG A 187 -24.06 9.23 -9.30
CA ARG A 187 -25.12 8.56 -10.06
C ARG A 187 -25.38 9.34 -11.35
N ARG A 188 -25.42 8.62 -12.47
CA ARG A 188 -25.85 9.18 -13.75
C ARG A 188 -27.38 9.09 -13.81
N GLU A 189 -28.06 10.22 -13.71
CA GLU A 189 -29.48 10.31 -14.08
C GLU A 189 -29.56 10.17 -15.60
N ARG A 190 -30.45 9.29 -16.08
CA ARG A 190 -30.71 9.09 -17.51
C ARG A 190 -31.61 10.19 -18.03
#